data_AF-A0A522CBN4-F1
#
_entry.id   AF-A0A522CBN4-F1
#
_cell.length_a   1.000
_cell.length_b   1.000
_cell.length_c   1.000
_cell.angle_alpha   90.00
_cell.angle_beta   90.00
_cell.angle_gamma   90.00
#
_symmetry.space_group_name_H-M   'P 1'
#
loop_
_entity.id
_entity.type
_entity.pdbx_description
1 polymer ?
#
loop_
_entity_poly.entity_id
_entity_poly.type
_entity_poly.pdbx_seq_one_letter_code
_entity_poly.pdbx_strand_id
1 'polypeptide(L)'
;MSLRDWFNRQKEKRAARKAAAQAKPKKKRHYGIKISGKVFLCAHFVLAAQYPASLYELKLPDMASGAISATFSETVKKVPDRYGTFPAFGDLPQGYQRVLNESAVTAGAANGGVFYDALPPRYKAAALNMFAKSEATYLPDGKNVLDHLHNLREIHQDRIFVNADGSLAAALNQGAQDGQFSHRGKFGSSLHQGEGAFKKYASYKSDDRKGNLDITLSHDGKNWMAEIDIDYYKGWRHFFQEVVYHHAFEMRTDPYKVGNILRNDQGIDPGYRPK
;
A
#
# COMPACT_ATOMS: atom_id res chain seq x y z
N MET A 1 -3.59 -17.25 -20.94
CA MET A 1 -2.32 -16.95 -20.26
C MET A 1 -2.27 -17.72 -18.95
N SER A 2 -1.68 -18.91 -18.95
CA SER A 2 -1.69 -19.81 -17.79
C SER A 2 -1.09 -19.18 -16.53
N LEU A 3 -1.40 -19.74 -15.35
CA LEU A 3 -0.76 -19.33 -14.07
C LEU A 3 0.77 -19.37 -14.19
N ARG A 4 1.29 -20.36 -14.91
CA ARG A 4 2.71 -20.51 -15.25
C ARG A 4 3.21 -19.35 -16.11
N ASP A 5 2.45 -18.90 -17.11
CA ASP A 5 2.80 -17.75 -17.95
C ASP A 5 2.78 -16.45 -17.16
N TRP A 6 1.83 -16.28 -16.23
CA TRP A 6 1.80 -15.13 -15.34
C TRP A 6 3.02 -15.11 -14.42
N PHE A 7 3.35 -16.23 -13.78
CA PHE A 7 4.55 -16.35 -12.96
C PHE A 7 5.83 -16.14 -13.76
N ASN A 8 5.90 -16.65 -14.98
CA ASN A 8 7.02 -16.42 -15.89
C ASN A 8 7.14 -14.95 -16.25
N ARG A 9 6.05 -14.25 -16.57
CA ARG A 9 6.07 -12.79 -16.81
C ARG A 9 6.49 -12.00 -15.57
N GLN A 10 6.05 -12.38 -14.37
CA GLN A 10 6.50 -11.72 -13.14
C GLN A 10 7.98 -12.00 -12.87
N LYS A 11 8.45 -13.22 -13.14
CA LYS A 11 9.85 -13.62 -13.05
C LYS A 11 10.72 -12.89 -14.06
N GLU A 12 10.26 -12.73 -15.29
CA GLU A 12 10.90 -11.95 -16.37
C GLU A 12 10.94 -10.47 -16.02
N LYS A 13 9.84 -9.87 -15.57
CA LYS A 13 9.82 -8.48 -15.07
C LYS A 13 10.79 -8.29 -13.91
N ARG A 14 10.89 -9.26 -12.99
CA ARG A 14 11.84 -9.24 -11.86
C ARG A 14 13.28 -9.40 -12.35
N ALA A 15 13.54 -10.29 -13.30
CA ALA A 15 14.85 -10.50 -13.90
C ALA A 15 15.32 -9.27 -14.67
N ALA A 16 14.44 -8.66 -15.47
CA ALA A 16 14.70 -7.41 -16.19
C ALA A 16 15.00 -6.25 -15.23
N ARG A 17 14.21 -6.10 -14.14
CA ARG A 17 14.49 -5.10 -13.09
C ARG A 17 15.82 -5.36 -12.38
N LYS A 18 16.16 -6.63 -12.11
CA LYS A 18 17.42 -7.03 -11.46
C LYS A 18 18.62 -6.80 -12.38
N ALA A 19 18.52 -7.13 -13.66
CA ALA A 19 19.52 -6.85 -14.68
C ALA A 19 19.72 -5.33 -14.86
N ALA A 20 18.61 -4.57 -14.92
CA ALA A 20 18.66 -3.11 -14.97
C ALA A 20 19.24 -2.46 -13.69
N ALA A 21 19.08 -3.10 -12.53
CA ALA A 21 19.67 -2.66 -11.27
C ALA A 21 21.16 -3.05 -11.13
N GLN A 22 21.57 -4.19 -11.71
CA GLN A 22 22.97 -4.66 -11.71
C GLN A 22 23.84 -3.96 -12.77
N ALA A 23 23.24 -3.54 -13.89
CA ALA A 23 23.90 -2.77 -14.93
C ALA A 23 24.12 -1.29 -14.55
N LYS A 24 23.48 -0.82 -13.47
CA LYS A 24 23.73 0.52 -12.91
C LYS A 24 24.88 0.41 -11.91
N PRO A 25 25.97 1.20 -12.05
CA PRO A 25 27.00 1.25 -11.01
C PRO A 25 26.33 1.58 -9.68
N LYS A 26 26.88 1.09 -8.55
CA LYS A 26 26.42 1.45 -7.19
C LYS A 26 26.62 2.95 -6.98
N LYS A 27 25.72 3.76 -7.54
CA LYS A 27 25.71 5.20 -7.41
C LYS A 27 25.22 5.52 -6.02
N LYS A 28 25.97 6.33 -5.28
CA LYS A 28 25.37 7.19 -4.25
C LYS A 28 24.25 7.95 -4.96
N ARG A 29 23.00 7.67 -4.59
CA ARG A 29 21.85 8.35 -5.17
C ARG A 29 21.68 9.66 -4.41
N HIS A 30 21.82 10.77 -5.12
CA HIS A 30 21.57 12.10 -4.59
C HIS A 30 20.11 12.46 -4.84
N TYR A 31 19.38 12.86 -3.80
CA TYR A 31 17.99 13.28 -3.92
C TYR A 31 17.90 14.75 -3.51
N GLY A 32 17.48 15.61 -4.44
CA GLY A 32 17.18 17.01 -4.13
C GLY A 32 15.69 17.16 -3.88
N ILE A 33 15.30 17.70 -2.73
CA ILE A 33 13.91 18.03 -2.41
C ILE A 33 13.84 19.52 -2.18
N LYS A 34 13.17 20.27 -3.06
CA LYS A 34 12.91 21.69 -2.83
C LYS A 34 11.84 21.84 -1.77
N ILE A 35 12.20 22.43 -0.64
CA ILE A 35 11.30 22.72 0.48
C ILE A 35 11.37 24.23 0.75
N SER A 36 10.24 24.90 0.97
CA SER A 36 10.22 26.33 1.34
C SER A 36 10.68 26.57 2.78
N GLY A 37 11.26 27.75 3.05
CA GLY A 37 12.11 28.02 4.22
C GLY A 37 11.50 27.77 5.61
N LYS A 38 10.17 27.84 5.80
CA LYS A 38 9.53 27.54 7.10
C LYS A 38 9.47 26.05 7.43
N VAL A 39 9.48 25.18 6.42
CA VAL A 39 9.41 23.71 6.60
C VAL A 39 10.80 23.11 6.86
N PHE A 40 11.88 23.88 6.64
CA PHE A 40 13.27 23.49 6.84
C PHE A 40 13.63 23.15 8.29
N LEU A 41 13.24 24.02 9.24
CA LEU A 41 13.54 23.82 10.65
C LEU A 41 12.87 22.55 11.17
N CYS A 42 11.61 22.33 10.80
CA CYS A 42 10.86 21.12 11.17
C CYS A 42 11.50 19.84 10.59
N ALA A 43 11.93 19.85 9.33
CA ALA A 43 12.58 18.70 8.71
C ALA A 43 13.90 18.32 9.42
N HIS A 44 14.70 19.30 9.83
CA HIS A 44 15.97 19.04 10.53
C HIS A 44 15.75 18.41 11.91
N PHE A 45 14.83 18.95 12.72
CA PHE A 45 14.52 18.40 14.04
C PHE A 45 13.91 17.00 13.97
N VAL A 46 13.03 16.74 13.00
CA VAL A 46 12.39 15.42 12.84
C VAL A 46 13.39 14.36 12.38
N LEU A 47 14.30 14.70 11.45
CA LEU A 47 15.33 13.77 10.98
C LEU A 47 16.37 13.48 12.07
N ALA A 48 16.81 14.51 12.80
CA ALA A 48 17.77 14.36 13.89
C ALA A 48 17.20 13.58 15.09
N ALA A 49 15.90 13.70 15.36
CA ALA A 49 15.24 12.94 16.41
C ALA A 49 15.03 11.45 16.08
N GLN A 50 15.07 11.08 14.79
CA GLN A 50 14.61 9.77 14.33
C GLN A 50 15.70 8.91 13.67
N TYR A 51 16.82 9.50 13.24
CA TYR A 51 17.92 8.78 12.60
C TYR A 51 19.27 9.17 13.22
N PRO A 52 20.21 8.22 13.39
CA PRO A 52 21.58 8.57 13.75
C PRO A 52 22.21 9.44 12.66
N ALA A 53 23.00 10.44 13.07
CA ALA A 53 23.64 11.42 12.18
C ALA A 53 24.51 10.79 11.08
N SER A 54 24.89 9.51 11.22
CA SER A 54 25.63 8.75 10.23
C SER A 54 24.81 8.33 8.99
N LEU A 55 23.49 8.50 8.98
CA LEU A 55 22.60 8.06 7.89
C LEU A 55 22.10 9.19 6.98
N TYR A 56 22.39 10.45 7.31
CA TYR A 56 21.99 11.59 6.50
C TYR A 56 23.02 12.72 6.56
N GLU A 57 23.18 13.44 5.46
CA GLU A 57 23.96 14.67 5.36
C GLU A 57 23.01 15.77 4.88
N LEU A 58 22.73 16.74 5.75
CA LEU A 58 21.91 17.90 5.40
C LEU A 58 22.83 19.02 4.92
N LYS A 59 22.67 19.48 3.68
CA LYS A 59 23.38 20.67 3.19
C LYS A 59 22.47 21.89 3.32
N LEU A 60 22.95 22.89 4.05
CA LEU A 60 22.27 24.19 4.17
C LEU A 60 22.11 24.81 2.78
N PRO A 61 21.04 25.57 2.53
CA PRO A 61 20.79 26.16 1.22
C PRO A 61 21.90 27.12 0.81
N ASP A 62 22.18 27.16 -0.49
CA ASP A 62 22.77 28.35 -1.10
C ASP A 62 21.71 29.46 -1.05
N MET A 63 21.99 30.49 -0.26
CA MET A 63 21.07 31.61 0.03
C MET A 63 20.57 32.33 -1.23
N ALA A 64 21.26 32.16 -2.37
CA ALA A 64 20.87 32.73 -3.65
C ALA A 64 19.70 31.99 -4.35
N SER A 65 19.47 30.71 -4.06
CA SER A 65 18.56 29.86 -4.86
C SER A 65 17.25 29.47 -4.17
N GLY A 66 17.14 29.69 -2.85
CA GLY A 66 16.00 29.24 -2.04
C GLY A 66 15.76 27.72 -2.05
N ALA A 67 16.65 26.94 -2.67
CA ALA A 67 16.56 25.49 -2.80
C ALA A 67 17.40 24.81 -1.72
N ILE A 68 16.73 24.07 -0.83
CA ILE A 68 17.37 23.19 0.13
C ILE A 68 17.63 21.84 -0.54
N SER A 69 18.73 21.15 -0.19
CA SER A 69 18.96 19.77 -0.61
C SER A 69 19.42 18.92 0.58
N ALA A 70 18.82 17.75 0.75
CA ALA A 70 19.16 16.79 1.80
C ALA A 70 19.67 15.50 1.16
N THR A 71 20.87 15.05 1.49
CA THR A 71 21.43 13.80 0.95
C THR A 71 21.30 12.69 1.98
N PHE A 72 20.67 11.58 1.60
CA PHE A 72 20.53 10.41 2.47
C PHE A 72 21.45 9.30 1.99
N SER A 73 22.16 8.65 2.91
CA SER A 73 23.02 7.51 2.60
C SER A 73 22.58 6.30 3.42
N GLU A 74 21.94 5.34 2.75
CA GLU A 74 21.57 4.08 3.39
C GLU A 74 22.31 2.89 2.78
N THR A 75 22.82 2.03 3.67
CA THR A 75 23.18 0.66 3.32
C THR A 75 21.90 -0.16 3.38
N VAL A 76 21.22 -0.39 2.25
CA VAL A 76 20.01 -1.22 2.18
C VAL A 76 20.37 -2.64 2.64
N LYS A 77 20.15 -2.94 3.92
CA LYS A 77 20.18 -4.30 4.42
C LYS A 77 18.98 -4.99 3.79
N LYS A 78 19.27 -5.88 2.84
CA LYS A 78 18.31 -6.79 2.22
C LYS A 78 17.56 -7.49 3.36
N VAL A 79 16.31 -7.10 3.62
CA VAL A 79 15.50 -7.76 4.66
C VAL A 79 15.39 -9.22 4.22
N PRO A 80 15.96 -10.17 4.99
CA PRO A 80 15.89 -11.56 4.62
C PRO A 80 14.41 -11.96 4.56
N ASP A 81 14.08 -12.73 3.53
CA ASP A 81 12.78 -13.37 3.32
C ASP A 81 12.50 -14.36 4.47
N ARG A 82 12.24 -13.86 5.69
CA ARG A 82 11.83 -14.66 6.85
C ARG A 82 10.31 -14.74 6.82
N TYR A 83 9.81 -15.76 6.14
CA TYR A 83 8.38 -15.93 5.91
C TYR A 83 7.68 -16.42 7.18
N GLY A 84 6.65 -15.68 7.58
CA GLY A 84 5.78 -15.99 8.71
C GLY A 84 5.00 -17.30 8.56
N THR A 85 4.32 -17.72 9.63
CA THR A 85 3.32 -18.80 9.58
C THR A 85 2.00 -18.21 9.10
N PHE A 86 1.43 -18.80 8.07
CA PHE A 86 0.13 -18.43 7.49
C PHE A 86 -0.89 -19.53 7.77
N PRO A 87 -2.15 -19.17 8.00
CA PRO A 87 -3.23 -20.14 8.16
C PRO A 87 -3.48 -20.88 6.85
N ALA A 88 -4.03 -22.09 6.92
CA ALA A 88 -4.54 -22.75 5.71
C ALA A 88 -5.77 -21.99 5.19
N PHE A 89 -6.07 -22.13 3.90
CA PHE A 89 -7.22 -21.44 3.30
C PHE A 89 -8.54 -21.71 4.03
N GLY A 90 -8.78 -22.96 4.46
CA GLY A 90 -9.99 -23.35 5.18
C GLY A 90 -10.13 -22.71 6.57
N ASP A 91 -9.03 -22.23 7.13
CA ASP A 91 -8.99 -21.57 8.46
C ASP A 91 -9.13 -20.04 8.35
N LEU A 92 -9.21 -19.50 7.14
CA LEU A 92 -9.43 -18.06 6.94
C LEU A 92 -10.86 -17.67 7.33
N PRO A 93 -11.10 -16.43 7.80
CA PRO A 93 -12.44 -15.89 7.94
C PRO A 93 -13.29 -16.06 6.68
N GLN A 94 -14.59 -16.33 6.84
CA GLN A 94 -15.49 -16.65 5.72
C GLN A 94 -15.52 -15.54 4.65
N GLY A 95 -15.48 -14.26 5.06
CA GLY A 95 -15.41 -13.15 4.11
C GLY A 95 -14.15 -13.20 3.22
N TYR A 96 -13.03 -13.66 3.75
CA TYR A 96 -11.76 -13.75 3.00
C TYR A 96 -11.85 -14.89 2.00
N GLN A 97 -12.35 -16.04 2.46
CA GLN A 97 -12.59 -17.21 1.60
C GLN A 97 -13.53 -16.85 0.45
N ARG A 98 -14.61 -16.11 0.74
CA ARG A 98 -15.57 -15.64 -0.27
C ARG A 98 -14.89 -14.81 -1.36
N VAL A 99 -14.19 -13.74 -0.99
CA VAL A 99 -13.49 -12.87 -1.97
C VAL A 99 -12.52 -13.67 -2.83
N LEU A 100 -11.75 -14.57 -2.21
CA LEU A 100 -10.75 -15.41 -2.90
C LEU A 100 -11.38 -16.50 -3.78
N ASN A 101 -12.52 -17.08 -3.39
CA ASN A 101 -13.26 -18.05 -4.20
C ASN A 101 -13.86 -17.40 -5.46
N GLU A 102 -14.28 -16.16 -5.35
CA GLU A 102 -14.78 -15.35 -6.47
C GLU A 102 -13.66 -14.81 -7.37
N SER A 103 -12.41 -14.79 -6.89
CA SER A 103 -11.25 -14.31 -7.63
C SER A 103 -10.95 -15.19 -8.84
N ALA A 104 -10.98 -14.59 -10.02
CA ALA A 104 -10.48 -15.22 -11.24
C ALA A 104 -9.21 -14.48 -11.69
N VAL A 105 -8.06 -14.78 -11.08
CA VAL A 105 -6.80 -14.19 -11.54
C VAL A 105 -6.49 -14.75 -12.92
N THR A 106 -6.34 -13.84 -13.88
CA THR A 106 -6.62 -14.10 -15.29
C THR A 106 -5.73 -15.21 -15.88
N ALA A 107 -6.46 -16.22 -16.36
CA ALA A 107 -6.12 -17.17 -17.40
C ALA A 107 -5.44 -18.51 -17.04
N GLY A 108 -5.81 -19.07 -15.88
CA GLY A 108 -5.60 -20.50 -15.62
C GLY A 108 -6.27 -21.02 -14.35
N ALA A 109 -7.57 -20.77 -14.18
CA ALA A 109 -8.51 -21.51 -13.30
C ALA A 109 -8.09 -21.81 -11.84
N ALA A 110 -7.26 -20.98 -11.21
CA ALA A 110 -7.03 -21.07 -9.76
C ALA A 110 -7.84 -19.98 -9.07
N ASN A 111 -8.80 -20.39 -8.25
CA ASN A 111 -9.52 -19.55 -7.29
C ASN A 111 -9.41 -20.18 -5.89
N GLY A 112 -9.91 -19.49 -4.88
CA GLY A 112 -10.01 -20.01 -3.52
C GLY A 112 -8.66 -20.46 -2.95
N GLY A 113 -8.66 -21.65 -2.35
CA GLY A 113 -7.47 -22.23 -1.73
C GLY A 113 -6.29 -22.42 -2.67
N VAL A 114 -6.53 -22.89 -3.90
CA VAL A 114 -5.44 -23.10 -4.88
C VAL A 114 -4.75 -21.78 -5.22
N PHE A 115 -5.53 -20.71 -5.40
CA PHE A 115 -4.98 -19.39 -5.62
C PHE A 115 -4.22 -18.88 -4.39
N TYR A 116 -4.84 -18.97 -3.21
CA TYR A 116 -4.23 -18.55 -1.94
C TYR A 116 -2.91 -19.28 -1.67
N ASP A 117 -2.85 -20.59 -1.91
CA ASP A 117 -1.67 -21.41 -1.67
C ASP A 117 -0.52 -21.07 -2.62
N ALA A 118 -0.84 -20.69 -3.86
CA ALA A 118 0.14 -20.27 -4.85
C ALA A 118 0.74 -18.88 -4.57
N LEU A 119 0.11 -18.05 -3.73
CA LEU A 119 0.63 -16.72 -3.43
C LEU A 119 1.96 -16.78 -2.68
N PRO A 120 2.99 -16.02 -3.09
CA PRO A 120 4.18 -15.89 -2.28
C PRO A 120 3.84 -15.25 -0.93
N PRO A 121 4.53 -15.61 0.17
CA PRO A 121 4.17 -15.17 1.52
C PRO A 121 3.97 -13.66 1.70
N ARG A 122 4.76 -12.83 0.99
CA ARG A 122 4.63 -11.37 1.05
C ARG A 122 3.28 -10.89 0.49
N TYR A 123 2.79 -11.49 -0.58
CA TYR A 123 1.49 -11.16 -1.16
C TYR A 123 0.34 -11.72 -0.32
N LYS A 124 0.52 -12.89 0.32
CA LYS A 124 -0.42 -13.38 1.33
C LYS A 124 -0.54 -12.39 2.49
N ALA A 125 0.58 -11.93 3.02
CA ALA A 125 0.61 -10.95 4.10
C ALA A 125 -0.10 -9.65 3.68
N ALA A 126 0.17 -9.14 2.48
CA ALA A 126 -0.51 -7.96 1.95
C ALA A 126 -2.04 -8.17 1.93
N ALA A 127 -2.51 -9.20 1.21
CA ALA A 127 -3.93 -9.49 1.09
C ALA A 127 -4.63 -9.66 2.45
N LEU A 128 -4.03 -10.42 3.38
CA LEU A 128 -4.58 -10.63 4.71
C LEU A 128 -4.66 -9.33 5.53
N ASN A 129 -3.66 -8.45 5.43
CA ASN A 129 -3.74 -7.14 6.10
C ASN A 129 -4.87 -6.28 5.53
N MET A 130 -5.00 -6.23 4.19
CA MET A 130 -6.06 -5.44 3.54
C MET A 130 -7.45 -5.99 3.87
N PHE A 131 -7.62 -7.32 3.91
CA PHE A 131 -8.89 -7.93 4.32
C PHE A 131 -9.21 -7.68 5.79
N ALA A 132 -8.25 -7.89 6.69
CA ALA A 132 -8.47 -7.67 8.12
C ALA A 132 -8.79 -6.21 8.45
N LYS A 133 -8.08 -5.25 7.82
CA LYS A 133 -8.41 -3.85 8.00
C LYS A 133 -9.77 -3.49 7.40
N SER A 134 -10.12 -4.06 6.25
CA SER A 134 -11.42 -3.82 5.63
C SER A 134 -12.57 -4.40 6.46
N GLU A 135 -12.40 -5.59 7.03
CA GLU A 135 -13.38 -6.25 7.91
C GLU A 135 -13.58 -5.47 9.22
N ALA A 136 -12.50 -4.91 9.77
CA ALA A 136 -12.57 -4.08 10.98
C ALA A 136 -13.10 -2.66 10.74
N THR A 137 -13.30 -2.24 9.50
CA THR A 137 -13.73 -0.87 9.16
C THR A 137 -15.22 -0.86 8.81
N TYR A 138 -16.06 -0.53 9.79
CA TYR A 138 -17.50 -0.40 9.62
C TYR A 138 -17.90 0.90 8.93
N LEU A 139 -18.96 0.80 8.13
CA LEU A 139 -19.57 1.90 7.38
C LEU A 139 -20.95 2.24 7.97
N PRO A 140 -21.53 3.42 7.66
CA PRO A 140 -22.82 3.84 8.21
C PRO A 140 -24.02 2.93 7.86
N ASP A 141 -23.90 2.08 6.84
CA ASP A 141 -24.93 1.11 6.47
C ASP A 141 -24.92 -0.16 7.35
N GLY A 142 -24.05 -0.21 8.37
CA GLY A 142 -23.92 -1.31 9.32
C GLY A 142 -23.06 -2.47 8.82
N LYS A 143 -22.55 -2.41 7.59
CA LYS A 143 -21.61 -3.38 7.03
C LYS A 143 -20.17 -2.91 7.21
N ASN A 144 -19.22 -3.82 7.06
CA ASN A 144 -17.81 -3.44 6.95
C ASN A 144 -17.38 -3.29 5.48
N VAL A 145 -16.23 -2.68 5.24
CA VAL A 145 -15.72 -2.49 3.86
C VAL A 145 -15.59 -3.82 3.12
N LEU A 146 -15.12 -4.89 3.79
CA LEU A 146 -14.92 -6.21 3.18
C LEU A 146 -16.24 -6.82 2.65
N ASP A 147 -17.37 -6.56 3.29
CA ASP A 147 -18.69 -7.05 2.86
C ASP A 147 -19.08 -6.59 1.46
N HIS A 148 -18.52 -5.47 1.00
CA HIS A 148 -18.75 -4.92 -0.34
C HIS A 148 -17.72 -5.35 -1.39
N LEU A 149 -16.68 -6.07 -0.98
CA LEU A 149 -15.60 -6.48 -1.87
C LEU A 149 -15.88 -7.86 -2.43
N HIS A 150 -15.56 -8.04 -3.70
CA HIS A 150 -15.81 -9.26 -4.46
C HIS A 150 -14.67 -9.46 -5.44
N ASN A 151 -14.35 -10.70 -5.80
CA ASN A 151 -13.39 -11.01 -6.88
C ASN A 151 -12.08 -10.18 -6.86
N LEU A 152 -11.09 -10.63 -6.10
CA LEU A 152 -9.74 -10.05 -6.15
C LEU A 152 -9.14 -10.17 -7.56
N ARG A 153 -8.80 -9.02 -8.17
CA ARG A 153 -8.30 -8.92 -9.54
C ARG A 153 -6.77 -8.93 -9.60
N GLU A 154 -6.15 -8.13 -8.76
CA GLU A 154 -4.69 -7.98 -8.70
C GLU A 154 -4.22 -7.76 -7.26
N ILE A 155 -3.03 -8.27 -6.96
CA ILE A 155 -2.36 -8.11 -5.67
C ILE A 155 -0.95 -7.56 -5.91
N HIS A 156 -0.63 -6.49 -5.21
CA HIS A 156 0.73 -6.03 -5.00
C HIS A 156 1.13 -6.16 -3.53
N GLN A 157 2.40 -5.91 -3.22
CA GLN A 157 2.86 -5.98 -1.83
C GLN A 157 2.27 -4.88 -0.93
N ASP A 158 1.80 -3.80 -1.53
CA ASP A 158 1.35 -2.58 -0.89
C ASP A 158 -0.12 -2.24 -1.16
N ARG A 159 -0.79 -2.92 -2.10
CA ARG A 159 -2.18 -2.66 -2.46
C ARG A 159 -2.87 -3.85 -3.12
N ILE A 160 -4.19 -3.86 -3.13
CA ILE A 160 -5.02 -4.79 -3.90
C ILE A 160 -5.99 -4.04 -4.82
N PHE A 161 -6.34 -4.69 -5.92
CA PHE A 161 -7.43 -4.27 -6.80
C PHE A 161 -8.51 -5.35 -6.76
N VAL A 162 -9.73 -4.95 -6.42
CA VAL A 162 -10.84 -5.86 -6.15
C VAL A 162 -12.13 -5.26 -6.72
N ASN A 163 -13.04 -6.10 -7.20
CA ASN A 163 -14.37 -5.60 -7.56
C ASN A 163 -15.11 -5.16 -6.30
N ALA A 164 -16.00 -4.20 -6.45
CA ALA A 164 -16.82 -3.72 -5.36
C ALA A 164 -18.28 -3.58 -5.78
N ASP A 165 -19.17 -3.54 -4.79
CA ASP A 165 -20.55 -3.13 -5.02
C ASP A 165 -20.65 -1.61 -5.17
N GLY A 166 -21.58 -1.14 -6.01
CA GLY A 166 -21.88 0.29 -6.12
C GLY A 166 -22.36 0.91 -4.80
N SER A 167 -22.90 0.10 -3.88
CA SER A 167 -23.30 0.56 -2.54
C SER A 167 -22.12 1.00 -1.69
N LEU A 168 -20.91 0.48 -1.93
CA LEU A 168 -19.69 0.92 -1.23
C LEU A 168 -19.44 2.42 -1.44
N ALA A 169 -19.70 2.93 -2.64
CA ALA A 169 -19.54 4.36 -2.94
C ALA A 169 -20.50 5.22 -2.11
N ALA A 170 -21.76 4.81 -1.99
CA ALA A 170 -22.75 5.51 -1.18
C ALA A 170 -22.37 5.47 0.31
N ALA A 171 -21.99 4.30 0.82
CA ALA A 171 -21.60 4.11 2.21
C ALA A 171 -20.33 4.92 2.58
N LEU A 172 -19.32 4.96 1.71
CA LEU A 172 -18.11 5.78 1.92
C LEU A 172 -18.38 7.28 1.82
N ASN A 173 -19.29 7.71 0.94
CA ASN A 173 -19.72 9.11 0.88
C ASN A 173 -20.41 9.53 2.18
N GLN A 174 -21.31 8.69 2.71
CA GLN A 174 -21.94 8.95 3.99
C GLN A 174 -20.91 8.98 5.12
N GLY A 175 -20.01 7.98 5.17
CA GLY A 175 -18.95 7.92 6.17
C GLY A 175 -18.01 9.13 6.10
N ALA A 176 -17.79 9.70 4.92
CA ALA A 176 -17.03 10.94 4.78
C ALA A 176 -17.78 12.17 5.31
N GLN A 177 -19.11 12.25 5.11
CA GLN A 177 -19.95 13.30 5.69
C GLN A 177 -20.02 13.20 7.22
N ASP A 178 -20.03 11.98 7.75
CA ASP A 178 -20.05 11.69 9.19
C ASP A 178 -18.66 11.85 9.85
N GLY A 179 -17.63 12.20 9.06
CA GLY A 179 -16.26 12.40 9.54
C GLY A 179 -15.46 11.13 9.81
N GLN A 180 -15.97 9.94 9.45
CA GLN A 180 -15.24 8.67 9.55
C GLN A 180 -14.12 8.56 8.52
N PHE A 181 -14.31 9.18 7.34
CA PHE A 181 -13.35 9.22 6.26
C PHE A 181 -13.05 10.65 5.82
N SER A 182 -11.81 10.88 5.37
CA SER A 182 -11.42 12.11 4.68
C SER A 182 -11.42 11.88 3.17
N HIS A 183 -12.04 12.78 2.39
CA HIS A 183 -11.86 12.81 0.95
C HIS A 183 -10.43 13.22 0.60
N ARG A 184 -9.73 12.42 -0.22
CA ARG A 184 -8.47 12.87 -0.84
C ARG A 184 -8.81 13.72 -2.07
N GLY A 185 -8.71 15.05 -1.92
CA GLY A 185 -8.90 16.00 -3.02
C GLY A 185 -7.88 15.80 -4.17
N LYS A 186 -8.03 16.60 -5.24
CA LYS A 186 -7.30 16.53 -6.52
C LYS A 186 -5.76 16.32 -6.42
N PHE A 187 -5.11 16.72 -5.32
CA PHE A 187 -3.65 16.65 -5.15
C PHE A 187 -3.11 15.29 -4.66
N GLY A 188 -3.95 14.38 -4.15
CA GLY A 188 -3.57 12.98 -3.85
C GLY A 188 -3.83 12.02 -5.03
N SER A 189 -4.31 12.53 -6.15
CA SER A 189 -4.86 11.74 -7.26
C SER A 189 -3.83 11.25 -8.28
N SER A 190 -2.59 11.73 -8.23
CA SER A 190 -1.56 11.44 -9.24
C SER A 190 -0.94 10.04 -9.17
N LEU A 191 -1.22 9.29 -8.09
CA LEU A 191 -0.67 7.94 -7.86
C LEU A 191 -1.64 6.79 -8.15
N HIS A 192 -2.91 7.10 -8.40
CA HIS A 192 -3.98 6.12 -8.64
C HIS A 192 -4.66 6.46 -9.97
N GLN A 193 -4.08 5.98 -11.07
CA GLN A 193 -4.69 6.09 -12.40
C GLN A 193 -5.69 4.94 -12.55
N GLY A 194 -6.88 5.23 -13.04
CA GLY A 194 -7.87 4.20 -13.33
C GLY A 194 -7.29 3.12 -14.26
N GLU A 195 -7.57 1.86 -13.95
CA GLU A 195 -7.07 0.74 -14.73
C GLU A 195 -7.98 0.49 -15.96
N GLY A 196 -7.43 0.62 -17.16
CA GLY A 196 -8.15 0.33 -18.41
C GLY A 196 -9.38 1.21 -18.62
N ALA A 197 -10.57 0.60 -18.65
CA ALA A 197 -11.85 1.29 -18.87
C ALA A 197 -12.43 1.95 -17.61
N PHE A 198 -11.89 1.66 -16.42
CA PHE A 198 -12.38 2.20 -15.16
C PHE A 198 -11.91 3.65 -14.98
N LYS A 199 -12.86 4.57 -14.81
CA LYS A 199 -12.58 5.96 -14.49
C LYS A 199 -12.61 6.16 -12.99
N LYS A 200 -11.62 6.87 -12.45
CA LYS A 200 -11.58 7.22 -11.03
C LYS A 200 -12.84 8.00 -10.64
N TYR A 201 -13.48 7.55 -9.56
CA TYR A 201 -14.66 8.15 -8.97
C TYR A 201 -14.27 9.05 -7.79
N ALA A 202 -13.72 8.47 -6.73
CA ALA A 202 -13.32 9.17 -5.52
C ALA A 202 -12.28 8.38 -4.73
N SER A 203 -11.58 9.06 -3.82
CA SER A 203 -10.64 8.43 -2.88
C SER A 203 -10.98 8.82 -1.45
N TYR A 204 -10.98 7.84 -0.56
CA TYR A 204 -11.34 7.95 0.84
C TYR A 204 -10.21 7.41 1.68
N LYS A 205 -9.95 8.06 2.82
CA LYS A 205 -8.95 7.61 3.76
C LYS A 205 -9.52 7.61 5.17
N SER A 206 -9.41 6.49 5.88
CA SER A 206 -9.86 6.40 7.27
C SER A 206 -9.06 7.34 8.16
N ASP A 207 -9.66 7.77 9.29
CA ASP A 207 -9.00 8.67 10.25
C ASP A 207 -8.17 7.95 11.33
N ASP A 208 -7.56 6.81 11.00
CA ASP A 208 -6.67 6.14 11.96
C ASP A 208 -5.40 6.96 12.21
N ARG A 209 -4.82 6.86 13.42
CA ARG A 209 -3.52 7.49 13.71
C ARG A 209 -2.37 6.85 12.94
N LYS A 210 -2.45 5.55 12.70
CA LYS A 210 -1.52 4.69 11.96
C LYS A 210 -2.32 3.65 11.22
N GLY A 211 -1.82 3.07 10.13
CA GLY A 211 -2.50 1.98 9.43
C GLY A 211 -3.82 2.44 8.80
N ASN A 212 -3.79 3.60 8.16
CA ASN A 212 -4.97 4.19 7.52
C ASN A 212 -5.37 3.35 6.32
N LEU A 213 -6.63 2.96 6.26
CA LEU A 213 -7.22 2.34 5.09
C LEU A 213 -7.44 3.42 4.03
N ASP A 214 -6.80 3.27 2.87
CA ASP A 214 -7.04 4.10 1.70
C ASP A 214 -7.83 3.30 0.67
N ILE A 215 -8.92 3.89 0.20
CA ILE A 215 -9.81 3.27 -0.78
C ILE A 215 -9.98 4.25 -1.92
N THR A 216 -9.51 3.88 -3.10
CA THR A 216 -9.80 4.59 -4.34
C THR A 216 -10.82 3.81 -5.16
N LEU A 217 -12.00 4.38 -5.32
CA LEU A 217 -13.05 3.81 -6.16
C LEU A 217 -12.92 4.29 -7.60
N SER A 218 -13.15 3.37 -8.52
CA SER A 218 -13.28 3.63 -9.95
C SER A 218 -14.47 2.85 -10.52
N HIS A 219 -15.09 3.34 -11.59
CA HIS A 219 -16.17 2.62 -12.28
C HIS A 219 -16.09 2.80 -13.80
N ASP A 220 -16.63 1.84 -14.55
CA ASP A 220 -16.79 1.91 -16.01
C ASP A 220 -18.22 2.30 -16.45
N GLY A 221 -19.10 2.56 -15.48
CA GLY A 221 -20.52 2.87 -15.67
C GLY A 221 -21.46 1.73 -15.31
N LYS A 222 -20.95 0.49 -15.24
CA LYS A 222 -21.70 -0.69 -14.79
C LYS A 222 -21.03 -1.38 -13.61
N ASN A 223 -19.72 -1.52 -13.67
CA ASN A 223 -18.90 -2.24 -12.70
C ASN A 223 -18.13 -1.25 -11.84
N TRP A 224 -17.94 -1.63 -10.57
CA TRP A 224 -17.14 -0.87 -9.62
C TRP A 224 -15.88 -1.65 -9.23
N MET A 225 -14.81 -0.90 -9.03
CA MET A 225 -13.52 -1.42 -8.58
C MET A 225 -13.02 -0.56 -7.43
N ALA A 226 -12.51 -1.23 -6.39
CA ALA A 226 -11.76 -0.61 -5.32
C ALA A 226 -10.28 -0.96 -5.46
N GLU A 227 -9.45 0.07 -5.44
CA GLU A 227 -8.04 -0.03 -5.11
C GLU A 227 -7.88 0.24 -3.62
N ILE A 228 -7.34 -0.73 -2.89
CA ILE A 228 -7.22 -0.67 -1.43
C ILE A 228 -5.75 -0.78 -1.05
N ASP A 229 -5.26 0.18 -0.27
CA ASP A 229 -3.97 0.10 0.39
C ASP A 229 -4.03 0.54 1.86
N ILE A 230 -2.92 0.32 2.56
CA ILE A 230 -2.77 0.73 3.96
C ILE A 230 -1.51 1.56 4.07
N ASP A 231 -1.68 2.84 4.38
CA ASP A 231 -0.58 3.75 4.67
C ASP A 231 -0.16 3.60 6.14
N TYR A 232 1.15 3.69 6.42
CA TYR A 232 1.64 3.50 7.77
C TYR A 232 1.17 4.59 8.75
N TYR A 233 1.09 5.84 8.30
CA TYR A 233 0.86 7.01 9.16
C TYR A 233 -0.03 8.08 8.50
N LYS A 234 -0.75 8.86 9.32
CA LYS A 234 -1.43 10.11 8.92
C LYS A 234 -0.52 11.34 9.11
N GLY A 235 -0.75 12.41 8.34
CA GLY A 235 -0.14 13.74 8.55
C GLY A 235 1.27 13.91 7.97
N TRP A 236 2.06 14.85 8.49
CA TRP A 236 3.36 15.23 7.89
C TRP A 236 4.40 14.09 7.91
N ARG A 237 4.22 13.06 8.74
CA ARG A 237 5.02 11.82 8.71
C ARG A 237 4.82 11.01 7.43
N HIS A 238 3.62 11.02 6.83
CA HIS A 238 3.33 10.47 5.51
C HIS A 238 4.15 11.20 4.42
N PHE A 239 4.28 12.52 4.52
CA PHE A 239 5.06 13.31 3.56
C PHE A 239 6.57 13.00 3.64
N PHE A 240 7.15 12.88 4.84
CA PHE A 240 8.60 12.66 4.98
C PHE A 240 9.04 11.19 4.91
N GLN A 241 8.25 10.23 5.43
CA GLN A 241 8.62 8.80 5.42
C GLN A 241 8.08 8.03 4.21
N GLU A 242 6.93 8.39 3.66
CA GLU A 242 6.34 7.72 2.50
C GLU A 242 6.57 8.53 1.23
N VAL A 243 6.13 9.80 1.14
CA VAL A 243 6.25 10.54 -0.12
C VAL A 243 7.70 10.88 -0.45
N VAL A 244 8.48 11.43 0.47
CA VAL A 244 9.89 11.80 0.22
C VAL A 244 10.79 10.58 0.13
N TYR A 245 10.69 9.66 1.10
CA TYR A 245 11.60 8.54 1.21
C TYR A 245 11.18 7.36 0.32
N HIS A 246 9.89 7.03 0.12
CA HIS A 246 9.52 6.00 -0.87
C HIS A 246 9.63 6.47 -2.32
N HIS A 247 9.38 7.77 -2.62
CA HIS A 247 9.60 8.31 -3.97
C HIS A 247 11.09 8.46 -4.29
N ALA A 248 11.93 8.82 -3.31
CA ALA A 248 13.38 8.81 -3.48
C ALA A 248 13.91 7.37 -3.66
N PHE A 249 13.51 6.43 -2.81
CA PHE A 249 14.13 5.10 -2.76
C PHE A 249 13.40 3.98 -3.52
N GLU A 250 12.31 4.28 -4.24
CA GLU A 250 11.46 3.30 -4.95
C GLU A 250 10.98 2.14 -4.04
N MET A 251 10.89 2.38 -2.73
CA MET A 251 10.51 1.34 -1.76
C MET A 251 9.00 1.34 -1.58
N ARG A 252 8.32 0.24 -1.94
CA ARG A 252 6.89 0.11 -1.62
C ARG A 252 6.71 -0.28 -0.16
N THR A 253 5.53 -0.01 0.38
CA THR A 253 5.09 -0.44 1.71
C THR A 253 5.36 -1.94 1.92
N ASP A 254 5.93 -2.26 3.08
CA ASP A 254 6.28 -3.61 3.52
C ASP A 254 5.09 -4.19 4.31
N PRO A 255 4.42 -5.23 3.79
CA PRO A 255 3.22 -5.77 4.42
C PRO A 255 3.50 -6.34 5.82
N TYR A 256 4.72 -6.75 6.16
CA TYR A 256 5.00 -7.23 7.52
C TYR A 256 4.97 -6.10 8.54
N LYS A 257 5.43 -4.90 8.15
CA LYS A 257 5.32 -3.70 9.00
C LYS A 257 3.86 -3.28 9.15
N VAL A 258 3.07 -3.33 8.07
CA VAL A 258 1.61 -3.08 8.14
C VAL A 258 0.96 -4.03 9.14
N GLY A 259 1.21 -5.34 9.04
CA GLY A 259 0.63 -6.32 9.96
C GLY A 259 1.02 -6.09 11.43
N ASN A 260 2.23 -5.56 11.69
CA ASN A 260 2.62 -5.15 13.05
C ASN A 260 1.85 -3.93 13.54
N ILE A 261 1.61 -2.94 12.68
CA ILE A 261 0.77 -1.77 13.02
C ILE A 261 -0.66 -2.23 13.32
N LEU A 262 -1.24 -3.08 12.46
CA LEU A 262 -2.59 -3.60 12.68
C LEU A 262 -2.71 -4.30 14.05
N ARG A 263 -1.78 -5.20 14.38
CA ARG A 263 -1.80 -5.90 15.67
C ARG A 263 -1.54 -4.98 16.86
N ASN A 264 -0.44 -4.23 16.82
CA ASN A 264 0.08 -3.55 18.00
C ASN A 264 -0.57 -2.19 18.24
N ASP A 265 -0.97 -1.49 17.18
CA ASP A 265 -1.52 -0.15 17.27
C ASP A 265 -3.05 -0.12 17.10
N GLN A 266 -3.65 -1.10 16.42
CA GLN A 266 -5.09 -1.15 16.17
C GLN A 266 -5.80 -2.37 16.78
N GLY A 267 -5.07 -3.33 17.35
CA GLY A 267 -5.67 -4.56 17.90
C GLY A 267 -6.31 -5.48 16.85
N ILE A 268 -6.02 -5.28 15.57
CA ILE A 268 -6.54 -6.09 14.45
C ILE A 268 -5.56 -7.22 14.17
N ASP A 269 -6.03 -8.47 14.18
CA ASP A 269 -5.20 -9.64 13.83
C ASP A 269 -5.38 -10.03 12.35
N PRO A 270 -4.35 -9.89 11.50
CA PRO A 270 -4.40 -10.37 10.12
C PRO A 270 -4.38 -11.90 9.97
N GLY A 271 -4.27 -12.65 11.07
CA GLY A 271 -4.34 -14.11 11.09
C GLY A 271 -3.02 -14.82 10.77
N TYR A 272 -1.93 -14.10 10.49
CA TYR A 272 -0.59 -14.66 10.30
C TYR A 272 0.41 -14.17 11.35
N ARG A 273 1.52 -14.88 11.52
CA ARG A 273 2.59 -14.53 12.47
C ARG A 273 3.92 -14.35 11.73
N PRO A 274 4.54 -13.15 11.73
CA PRO A 274 5.87 -12.98 11.15
C PRO A 274 6.90 -13.80 11.93
N LYS A 275 7.95 -14.29 11.24
CA LYS A 275 9.09 -14.96 11.87
C LYS A 275 10.15 -13.98 12.36
#